data_AF-A0A8B9JFB0-F1
#
_entry.id   AF-A0A8B9JFB0-F1
#
_cell.length_a   1.000
_cell.length_b   1.000
_cell.length_c   1.000
_cell.angle_alpha   90.00
_cell.angle_beta   90.00
_cell.angle_gamma   90.00
#
_symmetry.space_group_name_H-M   'P 1'
#
loop_
_entity.id
_entity.type
_entity.pdbx_description
1 polymer ?
#
loop_
_entity_poly.entity_id
_entity_poly.type
_entity_poly.pdbx_seq_one_letter_code
_entity_poly.pdbx_strand_id
1 'polypeptide(L)'
;MIATQAKLVYQLNKYYTERCQARKAAIAKTIREVCKVVSDVLKEVEVQEPRFISSLSEIEARYEGMEVVSPTEFEVVLYLNQMGVFNFVDDGSLPGSCRCGSARASRH
;
A
#
# COMPACT_ATOMS: atom_id res chain seq x y z
N MET A 1 -14.30 -36.45 15.78
CA MET A 1 -13.67 -35.11 15.80
C MET A 1 -12.44 -35.01 14.90
N ILE A 2 -11.54 -35.98 14.87
CA ILE A 2 -10.31 -35.92 14.02
C ILE A 2 -10.61 -35.97 12.51
N ALA A 3 -11.55 -36.83 12.08
CA ALA A 3 -11.89 -36.99 10.66
C ALA A 3 -12.52 -35.72 10.02
N THR A 4 -13.33 -34.98 10.78
CA THR A 4 -13.95 -33.73 10.32
C THR A 4 -12.92 -32.60 10.16
N GLN A 5 -11.94 -32.53 11.06
CA GLN A 5 -10.85 -31.56 10.98
C GLN A 5 -9.92 -31.87 9.78
N ALA A 6 -9.57 -33.14 9.57
CA ALA A 6 -8.77 -33.57 8.41
C ALA A 6 -9.47 -33.24 7.07
N LYS A 7 -10.79 -33.47 6.99
CA LYS A 7 -11.58 -33.12 5.80
C LYS A 7 -11.62 -31.61 5.55
N LEU A 8 -11.73 -30.80 6.60
CA LEU A 8 -11.70 -29.34 6.48
C LEU A 8 -10.35 -28.85 5.97
N VAL A 9 -9.24 -29.33 6.54
CA VAL A 9 -7.88 -28.95 6.12
C VAL A 9 -7.64 -29.32 4.65
N TYR A 10 -8.12 -30.48 4.20
CA TYR A 10 -8.03 -30.86 2.79
C TYR A 10 -8.79 -29.89 1.87
N GLN A 11 -10.04 -29.56 2.21
CA GLN A 11 -10.86 -28.65 1.40
C GLN A 11 -10.30 -27.22 1.40
N LEU A 12 -9.76 -26.74 2.52
CA LEU A 12 -9.12 -25.42 2.60
C LEU A 12 -7.86 -25.35 1.73
N ASN A 13 -7.02 -26.38 1.76
CA ASN A 13 -5.84 -26.45 0.90
C ASN A 13 -6.24 -26.46 -0.58
N LYS A 14 -7.26 -27.26 -0.93
CA LYS A 14 -7.80 -27.29 -2.31
C LYS A 14 -8.33 -25.91 -2.73
N TYR A 15 -9.11 -25.25 -1.88
CA TYR A 15 -9.62 -23.90 -2.15
C TYR A 15 -8.47 -22.89 -2.32
N TYR A 16 -7.44 -22.98 -1.48
CA TYR A 16 -6.26 -22.13 -1.59
C TYR A 16 -5.54 -22.32 -2.93
N THR A 17 -5.27 -23.56 -3.33
CA THR A 17 -4.54 -23.87 -4.57
C THR A 17 -5.35 -23.55 -5.83
N GLU A 18 -6.67 -23.68 -5.80
CA GLU A 18 -7.51 -23.39 -6.96
C GLU A 18 -7.95 -21.92 -7.00
N ARG A 19 -8.62 -21.44 -5.95
CA ARG A 19 -9.28 -20.12 -5.95
C ARG A 19 -8.33 -19.01 -5.51
N CYS A 20 -7.57 -19.20 -4.43
CA CYS A 20 -6.68 -18.15 -3.95
C CYS A 20 -5.49 -17.94 -4.90
N GLN A 21 -4.94 -18.99 -5.50
CA GLN A 21 -3.87 -18.85 -6.49
C GLN A 21 -4.36 -18.19 -7.79
N ALA A 22 -5.54 -18.59 -8.31
CA ALA A 22 -6.13 -17.91 -9.47
C ALA A 22 -6.36 -16.41 -9.20
N ARG A 23 -6.86 -16.07 -8.00
CA ARG A 23 -7.03 -14.68 -7.58
C ARG A 23 -5.68 -13.93 -7.51
N LYS A 24 -4.66 -14.54 -6.90
CA LYS A 24 -3.30 -13.95 -6.82
C LYS A 24 -2.73 -13.68 -8.22
N ALA A 25 -2.87 -14.62 -9.15
CA ALA A 25 -2.38 -14.46 -10.52
C ALA A 25 -3.12 -13.34 -11.28
N ALA A 26 -4.45 -13.28 -11.17
CA ALA A 26 -5.26 -12.24 -11.81
C ALA A 26 -4.93 -10.85 -11.26
N ILE A 27 -4.82 -10.73 -9.94
CA ILE A 27 -4.45 -9.46 -9.28
C ILE A 27 -3.03 -9.05 -9.66
N ALA A 28 -2.06 -9.98 -9.67
CA ALA A 28 -0.69 -9.67 -10.08
C ALA A 28 -0.59 -9.16 -11.52
N LYS A 29 -1.43 -9.68 -12.44
CA LYS A 29 -1.51 -9.15 -13.81
C LYS A 29 -2.03 -7.71 -13.81
N THR A 30 -3.12 -7.46 -13.09
CA THR A 30 -3.78 -6.15 -13.00
C THR A 30 -2.85 -5.10 -12.38
N ILE A 31 -2.14 -5.48 -11.32
CA ILE A 31 -1.13 -4.66 -10.64
C ILE A 31 -0.09 -4.14 -11.63
N ARG A 32 0.48 -4.99 -12.50
CA ARG A 32 1.51 -4.58 -13.46
C ARG A 32 0.98 -3.55 -14.46
N GLU A 33 -0.31 -3.61 -14.80
CA GLU A 33 -0.94 -2.63 -15.69
C GLU A 33 -1.17 -1.32 -14.95
N VAL A 34 -1.69 -1.38 -13.71
CA VAL A 34 -1.93 -0.20 -12.86
C VAL A 34 -0.63 0.53 -12.53
N CYS A 35 0.41 -0.19 -12.10
CA CYS A 35 1.70 0.41 -11.74
C CYS A 35 2.37 1.15 -12.90
N LYS A 36 2.18 0.69 -14.14
CA LYS A 36 2.67 1.43 -15.33
C LYS A 36 1.97 2.77 -15.47
N VAL A 37 0.64 2.77 -15.41
CA VAL A 37 -0.16 4.01 -15.50
C VAL A 37 0.20 4.97 -14.36
N VAL A 38 0.30 4.47 -13.12
CA VAL A 38 0.68 5.29 -11.95
C VAL A 38 2.08 5.86 -12.12
N SER A 39 3.04 5.07 -12.61
CA SER A 39 4.42 5.53 -12.83
C SER A 39 4.48 6.64 -13.88
N ASP A 40 3.69 6.55 -14.94
CA ASP A 40 3.67 7.56 -16.00
C ASP A 40 3.02 8.86 -15.51
N VAL A 41 1.92 8.77 -14.75
CA VAL A 41 1.29 9.93 -14.11
C VAL A 41 2.25 10.59 -13.11
N LEU A 42 2.92 9.82 -12.25
CA LEU A 42 3.86 10.37 -11.26
C LEU A 42 5.05 11.07 -11.92
N LYS A 43 5.54 10.59 -13.07
CA LYS A 43 6.59 11.30 -13.83
C LYS A 43 6.12 12.65 -14.35
N GLU A 44 4.90 12.73 -14.86
CA GLU A 44 4.33 14.02 -15.31
C GLU A 44 4.14 14.99 -14.14
N VAL A 45 3.73 14.48 -12.98
CA VAL A 45 3.62 15.26 -11.75
C VAL A 45 5.00 15.75 -11.29
N GLU A 46 6.03 14.92 -11.35
CA GLU A 46 7.41 15.28 -10.96
C GLU A 46 7.98 16.41 -11.82
N VAL A 47 7.65 16.46 -13.11
CA VAL A 47 8.06 17.55 -14.01
C VAL A 47 7.45 18.90 -13.59
N GLN A 48 6.22 18.89 -13.08
CA GLN A 48 5.52 20.09 -12.64
C GLN A 48 5.90 20.48 -11.20
N GLU A 49 6.05 19.49 -10.32
CA GLU A 49 6.34 19.65 -8.91
C GLU A 49 7.41 18.62 -8.47
N PRO A 50 8.71 18.99 -8.47
CA PRO A 50 9.83 18.06 -8.24
C PRO A 50 9.91 17.51 -6.82
N ARG A 51 8.97 17.91 -5.94
CA ARG A 51 8.84 17.41 -4.57
C ARG A 51 8.09 16.07 -4.51
N PHE A 52 7.29 15.75 -5.53
CA PHE A 52 6.54 14.51 -5.64
C PHE A 52 7.32 13.48 -6.43
N ILE A 53 8.40 12.97 -5.84
CA ILE A 53 9.23 11.93 -6.44
C ILE A 53 8.50 10.59 -6.31
N SER A 54 8.44 9.81 -7.39
CA SER A 54 7.84 8.47 -7.35
C SER A 54 8.61 7.55 -6.39
N SER A 55 7.93 7.08 -5.34
CA SER A 55 8.45 6.04 -4.43
C SER A 55 8.07 4.63 -4.87
N LEU A 56 7.33 4.48 -5.97
CA LEU A 56 6.84 3.19 -6.45
C LEU A 56 8.01 2.43 -7.11
N SER A 57 8.49 1.39 -6.44
CA SER A 57 9.57 0.51 -6.91
C SER A 57 9.13 -0.95 -6.90
N GLU A 58 9.52 -1.72 -7.92
CA GLU A 58 9.27 -3.16 -7.98
C GLU A 58 10.48 -3.92 -7.44
N ILE A 59 10.29 -4.65 -6.34
CA ILE A 59 11.29 -5.49 -5.69
C ILE A 59 10.70 -6.89 -5.56
N GLU A 60 11.38 -7.89 -6.13
CA GLU A 60 10.95 -9.31 -6.07
C GLU A 60 9.49 -9.55 -6.49
N ALA A 61 9.05 -8.90 -7.58
CA ALA A 61 7.68 -8.96 -8.11
C ALA A 61 6.59 -8.41 -7.17
N ARG A 62 6.98 -7.60 -6.19
CA ARG A 62 6.08 -6.80 -5.35
C ARG A 62 6.40 -5.33 -5.52
N TYR A 63 5.38 -4.48 -5.43
CA TYR A 63 5.57 -3.03 -5.45
C TYR A 63 5.53 -2.51 -4.02
N GLU A 64 6.55 -1.77 -3.65
CA GLU A 64 6.63 -1.14 -2.33
C GLU A 64 5.58 -0.04 -2.20
N GLY A 65 4.93 0.04 -1.02
CA GLY A 65 3.89 1.02 -0.75
C GLY A 65 2.55 0.75 -1.45
N MET A 66 2.36 -0.40 -2.08
CA MET A 66 1.09 -0.73 -2.74
C MET A 66 0.29 -1.77 -1.94
N GLU A 67 -0.98 -1.46 -1.72
CA GLU A 67 -1.95 -2.30 -1.03
C GLU A 67 -3.13 -2.66 -1.95
N VAL A 68 -3.59 -3.91 -1.83
CA VAL A 68 -4.74 -4.42 -2.60
C VAL A 68 -5.96 -4.41 -1.69
N VAL A 69 -6.85 -3.45 -1.89
CA VAL A 69 -8.10 -3.32 -1.13
C VAL A 69 -9.17 -4.27 -1.69
N SER A 70 -9.27 -4.32 -3.02
CA SER A 70 -10.21 -5.19 -3.73
C SER A 70 -9.60 -5.69 -5.05
N PRO A 71 -10.24 -6.64 -5.77
CA PRO A 71 -9.74 -7.08 -7.09
C PRO A 71 -9.56 -5.94 -8.11
N THR A 72 -10.22 -4.81 -7.90
CA THR A 72 -10.21 -3.64 -8.79
C THR A 72 -9.84 -2.34 -8.08
N GLU A 73 -9.54 -2.38 -6.77
CA GLU A 73 -9.21 -1.21 -5.96
C GLU A 73 -7.84 -1.39 -5.33
N PHE A 74 -6.96 -0.42 -5.57
CA PHE A 74 -5.57 -0.44 -5.16
C PHE A 74 -5.23 0.89 -4.49
N GLU A 75 -4.49 0.80 -3.40
CA GLU A 75 -3.95 1.96 -2.71
C GLU A 75 -2.44 2.02 -2.96
N VAL A 76 -1.95 3.19 -3.34
CA VAL A 76 -0.52 3.44 -3.54
C VAL A 76 -0.11 4.56 -2.59
N VAL A 77 0.72 4.19 -1.62
CA VAL A 77 1.31 5.12 -0.65
C VAL A 77 2.55 5.76 -1.29
N LEU A 78 2.42 7.05 -1.60
CA LEU A 78 3.55 7.86 -2.08
C LEU A 78 4.32 8.42 -0.88
N TYR A 79 5.54 7.94 -0.68
CA TYR A 79 6.42 8.45 0.38
C TYR A 79 7.07 9.76 -0.08
N LEU A 80 6.68 10.86 0.57
CA LEU A 80 7.28 12.16 0.30
C LEU A 80 8.60 12.29 1.04
N ASN A 81 9.59 12.93 0.40
CA ASN A 81 10.82 13.31 1.07
C ASN A 81 10.49 14.23 2.26
N GLN A 82 11.06 13.92 3.42
CA GLN A 82 10.79 14.67 4.64
C GLN A 82 11.41 16.06 4.55
N MET A 83 10.61 17.05 4.19
CA MET A 83 11.00 18.46 4.18
C MET A 83 10.74 19.08 5.55
N GLY A 84 11.66 18.89 6.49
CA GLY A 84 11.66 19.62 7.79
C GLY A 84 11.70 18.74 9.03
N VAL A 85 11.95 19.37 10.18
CA VAL A 85 11.99 18.74 11.51
C VAL A 85 10.58 18.80 12.10
N PHE A 86 9.67 17.98 11.58
CA PHE A 86 8.34 17.83 12.15
C PHE A 86 8.38 16.81 13.30
N ASN A 87 7.80 17.19 14.43
CA ASN A 87 7.54 16.25 15.51
C ASN A 87 6.16 15.64 15.29
N PHE A 88 6.06 14.33 15.49
CA PHE A 88 4.78 13.65 15.62
C PHE A 88 4.16 14.00 16.98
N VAL A 89 2.97 14.56 16.96
CA VAL A 89 2.19 14.89 18.15
C VAL A 89 0.88 14.11 18.09
N ASP A 90 0.73 13.18 19.02
CA ASP A 90 -0.52 12.47 19.27
C ASP A 90 -1.16 13.05 20.53
N ASP A 91 -2.08 13.99 20.36
CA ASP A 91 -2.81 14.67 21.43
C ASP A 91 -4.18 14.02 21.70
N GLY A 92 -4.46 12.86 21.10
CA GLY A 92 -5.74 12.14 21.26
C GLY A 92 -6.96 12.89 20.70
N SER A 93 -6.74 13.95 19.92
CA SER A 93 -7.83 14.77 19.38
C SER A 93 -8.66 14.05 18.32
N LEU A 94 -8.03 13.14 17.56
CA LEU A 94 -8.67 12.32 16.54
C LEU A 94 -8.16 10.87 16.64
N PRO A 95 -9.03 9.88 16.85
CA PRO A 95 -8.61 8.49 16.96
C PRO A 95 -7.99 8.00 15.65
N GLY A 96 -6.81 7.37 15.73
CA GLY A 96 -6.08 6.84 14.57
C GLY A 96 -5.40 7.89 13.69
N SER A 97 -5.39 9.17 14.11
CA SER A 97 -4.73 10.27 13.40
C SER A 97 -3.68 10.92 14.29
N CYS A 98 -2.63 11.48 13.68
CA CYS A 98 -1.61 12.26 14.38
C CYS A 98 -1.36 13.59 13.67
N ARG A 99 -0.85 14.59 14.40
CA ARG A 99 -0.47 15.89 13.81
C ARG A 99 1.04 15.96 13.65
N CYS A 100 1.49 16.47 12.50
CA CYS A 100 2.87 16.89 12.29
C CYS A 100 3.00 18.38 12.57
N GLY A 101 3.70 18.73 13.67
CA GLY A 101 3.91 20.12 14.10
C GLY A 101 5.38 20.52 14.04
N SER A 102 5.66 21.76 13.62
CA SER A 102 6.98 22.37 13.75
C SER A 102 7.15 22.89 15.19
N ALA A 103 8.24 22.50 15.87
CA ALA A 103 8.57 22.93 17.24
C ALA A 103 8.71 24.46 17.43
N ARG A 104 8.58 25.25 16.36
CA ARG A 104 8.74 26.70 16.38
C ARG A 104 7.42 27.48 16.61
N ALA A 105 6.28 26.80 16.67
CA ALA A 105 4.96 27.44 16.84
C ALA A 105 4.50 27.66 18.30
N SER A 106 5.30 27.31 19.32
CA SER A 106 4.93 27.47 20.75
C SER A 106 5.66 28.58 21.51
N ARG A 107 6.04 29.69 20.84
CA ARG A 107 6.45 30.91 21.53
C ARG A 107 5.39 32.00 21.34
N HIS A 108 4.39 31.98 22.20
CA HIS A 108 3.64 33.16 22.61
C HIS A 108 3.76 33.30 24.13
#